data_AF-A0A218UWI7-F1
#
_entry.id   AF-A0A218UWI7-F1
#
_cell.length_a   1.000
_cell.length_b   1.000
_cell.length_c   1.000
_cell.angle_alpha   90.00
_cell.angle_beta   90.00
_cell.angle_gamma   90.00
#
_symmetry.space_group_name_H-M   'P 1'
#
loop_
_entity.id
_entity.type
_entity.pdbx_description
1 polymer ?
#
loop_
_entity_poly.entity_id
_entity_poly.type
_entity_poly.pdbx_seq_one_letter_code
_entity_poly.pdbx_strand_id
1 'polypeptide(L)'
;MPVMLNAADGFIQLLPGDELYPEDPDYTGEKKIVMSTDKKVEDLMKEGGIFHRIVIKDINNLAVYVNIQAKYKHINPLMIKCDNSNYNSRL
;
A
#
# COMPACT_ATOMS: atom_id res chain seq x y z
N MET A 1 2.39 0.59 -13.26
CA MET A 1 1.87 -0.73 -12.84
C MET A 1 2.23 -0.86 -11.36
N PRO A 2 1.33 -1.29 -10.46
CA PRO A 2 1.71 -1.46 -9.06
C PRO A 2 2.80 -2.53 -8.92
N VAL A 3 3.75 -2.30 -8.01
CA VAL A 3 4.78 -3.30 -7.65
C VAL A 3 4.41 -3.90 -6.30
N MET A 4 4.45 -5.22 -6.19
CA MET A 4 4.10 -5.93 -4.95
C MET A 4 5.34 -6.05 -4.04
N LEU A 5 5.20 -5.54 -2.81
CA LEU A 5 6.16 -5.69 -1.73
C LEU A 5 5.53 -6.54 -0.62
N ASN A 6 6.09 -7.72 -0.37
CA ASN A 6 5.72 -8.58 0.74
C ASN A 6 6.44 -8.11 2.00
N ALA A 7 5.68 -7.74 3.03
CA ALA A 7 6.19 -7.46 4.37
C ALA A 7 5.99 -8.69 5.27
N ALA A 8 6.56 -8.67 6.47
CA ALA A 8 6.43 -9.78 7.41
C ALA A 8 4.99 -10.05 7.88
N ASP A 9 4.12 -9.03 7.88
CA ASP A 9 2.75 -9.07 8.40
C ASP A 9 1.69 -8.58 7.39
N GLY A 10 2.01 -8.56 6.10
CA GLY A 10 1.07 -8.17 5.06
C GLY A 10 1.72 -7.88 3.71
N PHE A 11 0.95 -7.27 2.82
CA PHE A 11 1.36 -6.91 1.47
C PHE A 11 1.21 -5.41 1.25
N ILE A 12 2.10 -4.83 0.46
CA ILE A 12 2.04 -3.43 0.04
C ILE A 12 2.09 -3.40 -1.47
N GLN A 13 1.11 -2.74 -2.09
CA GLN A 13 1.21 -2.35 -3.49
C GLN A 13 1.81 -0.95 -3.56
N LEU A 14 3.03 -0.86 -4.08
CA LEU A 14 3.73 0.39 -4.32
C LEU A 14 3.24 0.99 -5.64
N LEU A 15 2.80 2.24 -5.62
CA LEU A 15 2.34 2.96 -6.81
C LEU A 15 3.42 3.96 -7.26
N PRO A 16 3.43 4.35 -8.55
CA PRO A 16 4.39 5.33 -9.05
C PRO A 16 4.39 6.63 -8.24
N GLY A 17 5.56 7.04 -7.76
CA GLY A 17 5.71 8.21 -6.87
C GLY A 17 5.76 7.87 -5.37
N ASP A 18 5.61 6.61 -5.00
CA ASP A 18 6.00 6.13 -3.67
C ASP A 18 7.53 6.07 -3.56
N GLU A 19 8.06 6.36 -2.38
CA GLU A 19 9.51 6.33 -2.13
C GLU A 19 10.16 4.97 -2.40
N LEU A 20 9.43 3.88 -2.10
CA LEU A 20 9.94 2.52 -2.29
C LEU A 20 9.66 1.98 -3.69
N TYR A 21 8.98 2.75 -4.54
CA TYR A 21 8.71 2.32 -5.91
C TYR A 21 10.05 2.22 -6.67
N PRO A 22 10.35 1.07 -7.31
CA PRO A 22 11.65 0.87 -7.95
C PRO A 22 11.82 1.83 -9.14
N GLU A 23 13.06 2.25 -9.39
CA GLU A 23 13.40 3.15 -10.49
C GLU A 23 13.16 2.52 -11.88
N ASP A 24 13.42 1.21 -12.01
CA ASP A 24 13.18 0.39 -13.21
C ASP A 24 12.23 -0.77 -12.89
N PRO A 25 10.92 -0.51 -12.72
CA PRO A 25 9.93 -1.57 -12.52
C PRO A 25 9.73 -2.34 -13.81
N ASP A 26 9.44 -3.63 -13.71
CA ASP A 26 9.04 -4.41 -14.87
C ASP A 26 7.60 -4.11 -15.25
N TYR A 27 7.43 -3.44 -16.38
CA TYR A 27 6.13 -3.13 -16.97
C TYR A 27 5.57 -4.25 -17.85
N THR A 28 6.38 -5.25 -18.19
CA THR A 28 5.97 -6.37 -19.06
C THR A 28 5.27 -7.48 -18.29
N GLY A 29 5.55 -7.60 -16.98
CA GLY A 29 5.07 -8.69 -16.14
C GLY A 29 5.82 -10.01 -16.38
N GLU A 30 6.82 -10.03 -17.26
CA GLU A 30 7.67 -11.19 -17.53
C GLU A 30 8.66 -11.43 -16.39
N LYS A 31 9.14 -10.36 -15.76
CA LYS A 31 9.93 -10.40 -14.53
C LYS A 31 8.96 -10.37 -13.36
N LYS A 32 8.87 -11.48 -12.62
CA LYS A 32 8.22 -11.50 -11.31
C LYS A 32 9.05 -10.71 -10.31
N ILE A 33 8.94 -9.37 -10.34
CA ILE A 33 9.52 -8.51 -9.30
C ILE A 33 8.54 -8.50 -8.13
N VAL A 34 8.51 -9.61 -7.39
CA VAL A 34 7.95 -9.63 -6.04
C VAL A 34 9.08 -9.21 -5.13
N MET A 35 9.01 -7.99 -4.62
CA MET A 35 9.93 -7.53 -3.61
C MET A 35 9.50 -8.11 -2.26
N SER A 36 10.43 -8.46 -1.40
CA SER A 36 10.15 -8.98 -0.07
C SER A 36 11.05 -8.31 0.96
N THR A 37 10.52 -8.12 2.17
CA THR A 37 11.25 -7.58 3.31
C THR A 37 10.77 -8.26 4.59
N ASP A 38 11.69 -8.47 5.53
CA ASP A 38 11.38 -9.01 6.86
C ASP A 38 10.82 -7.94 7.81
N LYS A 39 10.74 -6.68 7.36
CA LYS A 39 10.16 -5.59 8.15
C LYS A 39 8.64 -5.72 8.21
N LYS A 40 8.05 -5.30 9.32
CA LYS A 40 6.60 -5.15 9.42
C LYS A 40 6.15 -3.91 8.66
N VAL A 41 4.89 -3.91 8.24
CA VAL A 41 4.24 -2.75 7.60
C VAL A 41 4.42 -1.50 8.46
N GLU A 42 4.24 -1.60 9.77
CA GLU A 42 4.35 -0.44 10.67
C GLU A 42 5.75 0.19 10.63
N ASP A 43 6.80 -0.61 10.56
CA ASP A 43 8.19 -0.12 10.49
C ASP A 43 8.44 0.57 9.15
N LEU A 44 7.93 -0.01 8.05
CA LEU A 44 7.98 0.58 6.70
C LEU A 44 7.21 1.91 6.59
N MET A 45 6.19 2.11 7.44
CA MET A 45 5.43 3.36 7.52
C MET A 45 6.10 4.40 8.41
N LYS A 46 7.03 4.02 9.29
CA LYS A 46 7.82 4.95 10.13
C LYS A 46 9.07 5.45 9.42
N GLU A 47 9.66 4.61 8.58
CA GLU A 47 10.90 4.93 7.85
C GLU A 47 10.66 5.78 6.60
N GLY A 48 9.48 5.65 5.97
CA GLY A 48 9.18 6.36 4.72
C GLY A 48 8.65 7.77 4.92
N GLY A 49 9.06 8.68 4.04
CA GLY A 49 8.58 10.06 3.96
C GLY A 49 7.53 10.28 2.87
N ILE A 50 7.56 9.47 1.80
CA ILE A 50 6.68 9.63 0.63
C ILE A 50 5.87 8.35 0.40
N PHE A 51 4.55 8.48 0.52
CA PHE A 51 3.57 7.43 0.39
C PHE A 51 2.68 7.67 -0.82
N HIS A 52 2.65 6.65 -1.67
CA HIS A 52 1.65 6.43 -2.68
C HIS A 52 1.47 4.91 -2.78
N ARG A 53 0.85 4.33 -1.75
CA ARG A 53 0.80 2.88 -1.58
C ARG A 53 -0.54 2.40 -1.06
N ILE A 54 -0.82 1.14 -1.34
CA ILE A 54 -1.99 0.43 -0.84
C ILE A 54 -1.47 -0.68 0.08
N VAL A 55 -1.83 -0.61 1.36
CA VAL A 55 -1.43 -1.59 2.38
C VAL A 55 -2.57 -2.58 2.58
N ILE A 56 -2.28 -3.87 2.36
CA ILE A 56 -3.21 -5.00 2.47
C ILE A 56 -2.70 -5.89 3.60
N LYS A 57 -3.32 -5.82 4.79
CA LYS A 57 -2.99 -6.74 5.89
C LYS A 57 -3.68 -8.09 5.71
N ASP A 58 -4.93 -8.05 5.26
CA ASP A 58 -5.75 -9.23 4.95
C ASP A 58 -6.85 -8.83 3.93
N ILE A 59 -7.71 -9.79 3.56
CA ILE A 59 -8.76 -9.59 2.55
C ILE A 59 -9.79 -8.49 2.89
N ASN A 60 -9.93 -8.16 4.17
CA ASN A 60 -10.89 -7.17 4.68
C ASN A 60 -10.20 -5.92 5.23
N ASN A 61 -8.88 -5.95 5.40
CA ASN A 61 -8.11 -4.87 6.00
C ASN A 61 -7.17 -4.24 4.97
N LEU A 62 -7.71 -3.20 4.33
CA LEU A 62 -7.05 -2.41 3.30
C LEU A 62 -6.99 -0.95 3.70
N ALA A 63 -5.84 -0.31 3.50
CA ALA A 63 -5.68 1.13 3.64
C ALA A 63 -4.88 1.72 2.49
N VAL A 64 -5.34 2.86 1.97
CA VAL A 64 -4.64 3.63 0.94
C VAL A 64 -3.94 4.81 1.61
N TYR A 65 -2.63 4.92 1.40
CA TYR A 65 -1.80 5.99 1.93
C TYR A 65 -1.25 6.83 0.78
N VAL A 66 -1.67 8.09 0.72
CA VAL A 66 -1.22 9.06 -0.28
C VAL A 66 -0.87 10.35 0.44
N ASN A 67 0.41 10.71 0.45
CA ASN A 67 0.89 11.99 0.99
C ASN A 67 1.67 12.83 -0.05
N ILE A 68 1.71 12.37 -1.30
CA ILE A 68 2.23 13.16 -2.43
C ILE A 68 1.26 14.30 -2.79
N GLN A 69 1.81 15.41 -3.27
CA GLN A 69 1.00 16.47 -3.85
C GLN A 69 0.41 16.01 -5.19
N ALA A 70 -0.91 16.09 -5.32
CA ALA A 70 -1.56 15.82 -6.59
C ALA A 70 -1.11 16.83 -7.66
N LYS A 71 -0.65 16.33 -8.81
CA LYS A 71 -0.25 17.17 -9.96
C LYS A 71 -1.41 17.99 -10.54
N TYR A 72 -2.63 17.47 -10.40
CA TYR A 72 -3.87 18.07 -10.88
C TYR A 72 -4.85 18.24 -9.72
N LYS A 73 -6.10 18.62 -10.01
CA LYS A 73 -7.16 18.86 -9.00
C LYS A 73 -7.76 17.58 -8.40
N HIS A 74 -6.93 16.57 -8.17
CA HIS A 74 -7.39 15.30 -7.61
C HIS A 74 -7.51 15.43 -6.10
N ILE A 75 -8.51 14.76 -5.54
CA ILE A 75 -8.75 14.71 -4.10
C ILE A 75 -8.13 13.42 -3.59
N ASN A 76 -7.34 13.51 -2.52
CA ASN A 76 -6.77 12.33 -1.89
C ASN A 76 -7.87 11.43 -1.32
N PRO A 77 -7.70 10.09 -1.41
CA PRO A 77 -8.68 9.17 -0.87
C PRO A 77 -8.85 9.38 0.64
N LEU A 78 -10.10 9.39 1.09
CA LEU A 78 -10.42 9.45 2.51
C LEU A 78 -10.19 8.06 3.11
N MET A 79 -9.38 7.99 4.17
CA MET A 79 -9.23 6.75 4.93
C MET A 79 -10.52 6.47 5.70
N ILE A 80 -11.23 5.40 5.34
CA ILE A 80 -12.33 4.87 6.13
C ILE A 80 -11.72 3.88 7.11
N LYS A 81 -11.87 4.14 8.42
CA LYS A 81 -11.52 3.13 9.43
C LYS A 81 -12.52 2.00 9.32
N CYS A 82 -12.05 0.82 8.89
CA CYS A 82 -12.87 -0.38 8.92
C CYS A 82 -12.85 -0.94 10.34
N ASP A 83 -13.71 -0.41 11.21
CA ASP A 83 -13.92 -0.97 12.54
C ASP A 83 -14.78 -2.24 12.38
N ASN A 84 -14.13 -3.41 12.44
CA ASN A 84 -14.79 -4.73 12.36
C ASN A 84 -15.84 -5.00 13.47
N SER A 85 -16.11 -4.05 14.37
CA SER A 85 -17.03 -4.21 15.49
C SER A 85 -18.50 -4.22 15.11
N ASN A 86 -18.87 -3.82 13.88
CA ASN A 86 -20.27 -3.58 13.52
C ASN A 86 -20.96 -4.67 12.69
N TYR A 87 -20.28 -5.78 12.35
CA TYR A 87 -20.86 -6.82 11.50
C TYR A 87 -21.59 -7.96 12.25
N ASN A 88 -21.62 -7.95 13.59
CA ASN A 88 -22.27 -9.00 14.39
C ASN A 88 -23.71 -8.70 14.85
N SER A 89 -24.43 -7.79 14.20
CA SER A 89 -25.86 -7.63 14.50
C SER A 89 -26.72 -8.16 13.36
N ARG A 90 -27.43 -9.27 13.64
CA ARG A 90 -28.56 -9.87 12.90
C ARG A 90 -28.20 -11.05 12.00
N LEU A 91 -27.96 -12.21 12.64
CA LEU A 91 -28.49 -13.50 12.20
C LEU A 91 -29.35 -14.07 13.34
#